data_AF-A0A6G2QKQ4-F1
#
_entry.id   AF-A0A6G2QKQ4-F1
#
_cell.length_a   1.000
_cell.length_b   1.000
_cell.length_c   1.000
_cell.angle_alpha   90.00
_cell.angle_beta   90.00
_cell.angle_gamma   90.00
#
_symmetry.space_group_name_H-M   'P 1'
#
loop_
_entity.id
_entity.type
_entity.pdbx_description
1 polymer ?
#
loop_
_entity_poly.entity_id
_entity_poly.type
_entity_poly.pdbx_seq_one_letter_code
_entity_poly.pdbx_strand_id
1 'polypeptide(L)' 'AAAWGLRLLPASPHLFDAVLRLPLMDCTRARVELGWRPVRDATQVMEEFLLGLREGAGADTEPLRGRKVG' A
#
# COMPACT_ATOMS: atom_id res chain seq x y z
N ALA A 1 4.50 17.21 -7.67
CA ALA A 1 3.59 16.30 -8.41
C ALA A 1 3.96 16.21 -9.90
N ALA A 2 4.00 17.32 -10.64
CA ALA A 2 4.23 17.32 -12.10
C ALA A 2 5.49 16.54 -12.56
N ALA A 3 6.64 16.73 -11.91
CA ALA A 3 7.87 16.04 -12.31
C ALA A 3 7.84 14.51 -12.06
N TRP A 4 7.07 14.02 -11.08
CA TRP A 4 6.85 12.58 -10.85
C TRP A 4 5.90 12.00 -11.89
N GLY A 5 4.81 12.71 -12.20
CA GLY A 5 3.87 12.32 -13.25
C GLY A 5 4.50 12.28 -14.64
N LEU A 6 5.45 13.18 -14.91
CA LEU A 6 6.27 13.20 -16.11
C LEU A 6 7.47 12.21 -16.06
N ARG A 7 7.62 11.44 -14.98
CA ARG A 7 8.74 10.50 -14.74
C ARG A 7 10.13 11.15 -14.84
N LEU A 8 10.22 12.45 -14.58
CA LEU A 8 11.45 13.24 -14.65
C LEU A 8 12.28 13.16 -13.35
N LEU A 9 11.68 12.67 -12.26
CA LEU A 9 12.33 12.48 -10.98
C LEU A 9 12.13 11.05 -10.47
N PRO A 10 13.16 10.41 -9.90
CA PRO A 10 13.01 9.13 -9.23
C PRO A 10 12.12 9.26 -7.99
N ALA A 11 11.65 8.12 -7.49
CA ALA A 11 10.89 8.08 -6.25
C ALA A 11 11.77 8.59 -5.12
N SER A 12 11.22 9.39 -4.21
CA SER A 12 11.98 9.83 -3.03
C SER A 12 12.44 8.59 -2.25
N PRO A 13 13.76 8.39 -2.03
CA PRO A 13 14.28 7.27 -1.24
C PRO A 13 13.68 7.23 0.17
N HIS A 14 13.37 8.39 0.73
CA HIS A 14 12.82 8.54 2.08
C HIS A 14 11.43 7.94 2.25
N LEU A 15 10.65 7.81 1.17
CA LEU A 15 9.34 7.16 1.25
C LEU A 15 9.50 5.66 1.50
N PHE A 16 10.45 5.03 0.80
CA PHE A 16 10.78 3.63 1.01
C PHE A 16 11.37 3.40 2.40
N ASP A 17 12.28 4.26 2.84
CA ASP A 17 12.83 4.22 4.20
C ASP A 17 11.74 4.34 5.28
N ALA A 18 10.73 5.18 5.05
CA ALA A 18 9.61 5.33 5.97
C ALA A 18 8.81 4.03 6.11
N VAL A 19 8.55 3.32 5.00
CA VAL A 19 7.84 2.03 5.00
C VAL A 19 8.62 0.97 5.78
N LEU A 20 9.95 0.90 5.60
CA LEU A 20 10.81 -0.06 6.31
C LEU A 20 10.90 0.18 7.82
N ARG A 21 10.54 1.38 8.28
CA ARG A 21 10.55 1.76 9.70
C ARG A 21 9.19 1.62 10.37
N LEU A 22 8.15 1.22 9.64
CA LEU A 22 6.83 1.03 10.23
C LEU A 22 6.86 -0.15 11.21
N PRO A 23 6.37 0.03 12.45
CA PRO A 23 6.32 -1.06 13.41
C PRO A 23 5.31 -2.11 12.95
N LEU A 24 5.66 -3.38 13.15
CA LEU A 24 4.71 -4.48 12.96
C LEU A 24 3.78 -4.58 14.17
N MET A 25 2.48 -4.67 13.89
CA MET A 25 1.46 -4.90 14.92
C MET A 25 1.44 -6.37 15.35
N ASP A 26 1.36 -6.62 16.65
CA ASP A 26 1.06 -7.96 17.16
C ASP A 26 -0.42 -8.29 16.97
N CYS A 27 -0.70 -9.27 16.11
CA CYS A 27 -2.07 -9.75 15.83
C CYS A 27 -2.49 -10.94 16.71
N THR A 28 -1.77 -11.28 17.78
CA THR A 28 -2.05 -12.43 18.65
C THR A 28 -3.48 -12.39 19.19
N ARG A 29 -3.94 -11.23 19.68
CA ARG A 29 -5.30 -11.11 20.23
C ARG A 29 -6.38 -11.39 19.20
N ALA A 30 -6.24 -10.86 17.98
CA ALA A 30 -7.18 -11.14 16.88
C ALA A 30 -7.20 -12.62 16.49
N ARG A 31 -6.04 -13.29 16.50
CA ARG A 31 -5.96 -14.74 16.23
C ARG A 31 -6.66 -15.58 17.30
N VAL A 32 -6.47 -15.22 18.57
CA VAL A 32 -7.00 -15.98 19.72
C VAL A 32 -8.48 -15.73 19.93
N GLU A 33 -8.91 -14.47 19.92
CA GLU A 33 -10.29 -14.10 20.27
C GLU A 33 -11.24 -14.18 19.09
N LEU A 34 -10.77 -13.88 17.88
CA LEU A 34 -11.62 -13.81 16.68
C LEU A 34 -11.35 -14.96 15.69
N GLY A 35 -10.40 -15.85 15.99
CA GLY A 35 -9.96 -16.88 15.05
C GLY A 35 -9.34 -16.30 13.76
N TRP A 36 -8.97 -15.02 13.75
CA TRP A 36 -8.52 -14.34 12.55
C TRP A 36 -7.22 -14.96 12.02
N ARG A 37 -7.14 -15.17 10.71
CA ARG A 37 -5.92 -15.61 10.02
C ARG A 37 -5.79 -14.87 8.68
N PRO A 38 -4.57 -14.47 8.27
CA PRO A 38 -4.37 -13.94 6.93
C PRO A 38 -4.69 -15.03 5.91
N VAL A 39 -5.45 -14.67 4.87
CA VAL A 39 -5.84 -15.57 3.78
C VAL A 39 -5.09 -15.29 2.48
N ARG A 40 -4.30 -14.21 2.44
CA ARG A 40 -3.47 -13.82 1.29
C ARG A 40 -2.01 -13.84 1.68
N ASP A 41 -1.16 -14.24 0.74
CA ASP A 41 0.28 -14.19 0.88
C ASP A 41 0.78 -12.74 0.87
N ALA A 42 1.82 -12.45 1.66
CA ALA A 42 2.35 -11.10 1.80
C ALA A 42 2.93 -10.57 0.47
N THR A 43 3.65 -11.41 -0.28
CA THR A 43 4.28 -11.01 -1.55
C THR A 43 3.22 -10.70 -2.58
N GLN A 44 2.20 -11.56 -2.68
CA GLN A 44 1.07 -11.34 -3.59
C GLN A 44 0.33 -10.03 -3.28
N VAL A 45 0.07 -9.74 -1.99
CA VAL A 45 -0.59 -8.48 -1.59
C VAL A 45 0.26 -7.27 -1.97
N MET A 46 1.59 -7.35 -1.83
CA MET A 46 2.48 -6.26 -2.21
C MET A 46 2.47 -6.02 -3.73
N GLU A 47 2.43 -7.08 -4.54
CA GLU A 47 2.29 -6.97 -6.00
C GLU A 47 0.95 -6.32 -6.39
N GLU A 48 -0.17 -6.81 -5.82
CA GLU A 48 -1.52 -6.26 -6.05
C GLU A 48 -1.59 -4.78 -5.64
N PHE A 49 -0.96 -4.41 -4.53
CA PHE A 49 -0.90 -3.04 -4.05
C PHE A 49 -0.15 -2.10 -5.00
N LEU A 50 1.05 -2.49 -5.45
CA LEU A 50 1.85 -1.69 -6.38
C LEU A 50 1.15 -1.53 -7.73
N LEU A 51 0.47 -2.59 -8.19
CA LEU A 51 -0.37 -2.57 -9.38
C LEU A 51 -1.52 -1.56 -9.25
N GLY A 52 -2.26 -1.63 -8.13
CA GLY A 52 -3.37 -0.72 -7.85
C GLY A 52 -2.95 0.74 -7.73
N LEU A 53 -1.79 1.02 -7.11
CA LEU A 53 -1.21 2.37 -7.06
C LEU A 53 -0.92 2.92 -8.45
N ARG A 54 -0.35 2.10 -9.34
CA ARG A 54 -0.05 2.48 -10.73
C ARG A 54 -1.32 2.79 -11.51
N GLU A 55 -2.36 2.00 -11.31
CA GLU A 55 -3.61 2.09 -12.07
C GLU A 55 -4.58 3.12 -11.48
N GLY A 56 -4.34 3.59 -10.24
CA GLY A 56 -5.25 4.44 -9.51
C GLY A 56 -6.51 3.69 -9.09
N ALA A 57 -6.41 2.39 -8.78
CA ALA A 57 -7.52 1.48 -8.50
C ALA A 57 -8.05 1.63 -7.06
N GLY A 58 -8.39 2.86 -6.67
CA GLY A 58 -9.02 3.14 -5.38
C GLY A 58 -10.50 2.74 -5.34
N ALA A 59 -11.05 2.58 -4.14
CA ALA A 59 -12.46 2.22 -3.94
C ALA A 59 -13.37 3.41 -4.26
N ASP A 60 -14.62 3.14 -4.63
CA ASP A 60 -15.64 4.19 -4.89
C ASP A 60 -16.22 4.75 -3.57
N THR A 61 -15.34 5.31 -2.75
CA THR A 61 -15.69 6.04 -1.52
C THR A 61 -14.90 7.34 -1.51
N GLU A 62 -15.46 8.44 -1.00
CA GLU A 62 -14.86 9.78 -1.13
C GLU A 62 -13.38 9.85 -0.69
N PRO A 63 -12.96 9.27 0.47
CA PRO A 63 -11.56 9.32 0.90
C PRO A 63 -10.63 8.37 0.14
N LEU A 64 -11.15 7.29 -0.45
CA LEU A 64 -10.37 6.25 -1.12
C LEU A 64 -10.52 6.28 -2.64
N ARG A 65 -11.20 7.30 -3.19
CA ARG A 65 -11.47 7.40 -4.62
C ARG A 65 -10.18 7.29 -5.42
N GLY A 66 -10.19 6.33 -6.33
CA GLY A 66 -9.08 6.07 -7.23
C GLY A 66 -8.68 7.30 -8.03
N ARG A 67 -7.39 7.61 -8.03
CA ARG A 67 -6.79 8.58 -8.93
C ARG A 67 -5.48 8.00 -9.42
N LYS A 68 -5.22 8.10 -10.72
CA LYS A 68 -3.89 7.75 -11.26
C LYS A 68 -2.88 8.69 -10.63
N VAL A 69 -1.82 8.12 -10.05
CA VAL A 69 -0.69 8.90 -9.56
C VAL A 69 0.17 9.22 -10.78
N GLY A 70 -0.15 10.33 -11.44
CA GLY A 70 0.49 10.80 -12.67
C GLY A 70 -0.01 12.18 -13.04
#